data_AF-A0A9N9IWN3-F1
#
_entry.id   AF-A0A9N9IWN3-F1
#
_cell.length_a   1.000
_cell.length_b   1.000
_cell.length_c   1.000
_cell.angle_alpha   90.00
_cell.angle_beta   90.00
_cell.angle_gamma   90.00
#
_symmetry.space_group_name_H-M   'P 1'
#
loop_
_entity.id
_entity.type
_entity.pdbx_description
1 polymer ?
#
loop_
_entity_poly.entity_id
_entity_poly.type
_entity_poly.pdbx_seq_one_letter_code
_entity_poly.pdbx_strand_id
1 'polypeptide(L)' 'IIEDFRPMINDQTTPLCIIQLIKQCWDADPGKRPTARELKDQFDKLLEFNISEFQFEHTPSNFQVQKSSE' A
#
# COMPACT_ATOMS: atom_id res chain seq x y z
N ILE A 1 11.96 -18.62 2.53
CA ILE A 1 11.45 -17.42 3.25
C ILE A 1 10.88 -17.92 4.57
N ILE A 2 11.18 -17.26 5.69
CA ILE A 2 10.84 -17.77 7.03
C ILE A 2 9.36 -17.43 7.28
N GLU A 3 8.55 -18.48 7.44
CA GLU A 3 7.07 -18.43 7.48
C GLU A 3 6.49 -17.70 8.72
N ASP A 4 7.28 -17.46 9.78
CA ASP A 4 6.72 -17.16 11.11
C ASP A 4 7.11 -15.81 11.74
N PHE A 5 7.67 -14.87 10.97
CA PHE A 5 8.00 -13.51 11.47
C PHE A 5 6.98 -12.43 11.10
N ARG A 6 5.83 -12.80 10.52
CA ARG A 6 4.79 -11.83 10.16
C ARG A 6 3.95 -11.48 11.39
N PRO A 7 3.71 -10.18 11.67
CA PRO A 7 2.80 -9.77 12.72
C PRO A 7 1.40 -10.37 12.52
N MET A 8 0.74 -10.70 13.63
CA MET A 8 -0.67 -11.08 13.61
C MET A 8 -1.52 -9.89 13.15
N ILE A 9 -2.43 -10.15 12.23
CA ILE A 9 -3.39 -9.16 11.73
C ILE A 9 -4.68 -9.29 12.56
N ASN A 10 -5.18 -8.19 13.11
CA ASN A 10 -6.47 -8.16 13.80
C ASN A 10 -7.60 -7.90 12.80
N ASP A 11 -8.28 -8.97 12.38
CA ASP A 11 -9.36 -8.93 11.40
C ASP A 11 -10.65 -8.25 11.87
N GLN A 12 -10.80 -8.03 13.19
CA GLN A 12 -11.94 -7.30 13.75
C GLN A 12 -11.78 -5.78 13.62
N THR A 13 -10.53 -5.30 13.59
CA THR A 13 -10.23 -3.85 13.55
C THR A 13 -9.67 -3.39 12.20
N THR A 14 -9.11 -4.31 11.42
CA THR A 14 -8.47 -3.98 10.15
C THR A 14 -9.45 -4.19 9.00
N PRO A 15 -9.69 -3.18 8.14
CA PRO A 15 -10.53 -3.35 6.96
C PRO A 15 -10.03 -4.47 6.04
N LEU A 16 -10.95 -5.27 5.52
CA LEU A 16 -10.62 -6.45 4.71
C LEU A 16 -9.70 -6.12 3.51
N CYS A 17 -9.89 -4.97 2.86
CA CYS A 17 -9.05 -4.52 1.75
C CYS A 17 -7.59 -4.33 2.16
N ILE A 18 -7.34 -3.81 3.36
CA ILE A 18 -5.98 -3.65 3.91
C ILE A 18 -5.37 -5.02 4.25
N ILE A 19 -6.16 -5.94 4.81
CA ILE A 19 -5.70 -7.32 5.08
C ILE A 19 -5.26 -8.02 3.79
N GLN A 20 -6.03 -7.87 2.71
CA GLN A 20 -5.70 -8.45 1.40
C GLN A 20 -4.41 -7.86 0.83
N LEU A 21 -4.22 -6.54 0.92
CA LEU A 21 -2.98 -5.87 0.51
C LEU A 21 -1.77 -6.37 1.30
N ILE A 22 -1.90 -6.49 2.63
CA ILE A 22 -0.83 -7.01 3.48
C ILE A 22 -0.44 -8.43 3.05
N LYS A 23 -1.41 -9.31 2.80
CA LYS A 23 -1.16 -10.68 2.34
C LYS A 23 -0.43 -10.72 0.99
N GLN A 24 -0.82 -9.89 0.02
CA GLN A 24 -0.13 -9.79 -1.28
C GLN A 24 1.31 -9.30 -1.13
N CYS A 25 1.56 -8.29 -0.28
CA CYS A 25 2.91 -7.77 -0.02
C CYS A 25 3.80 -8.79 0.70
N TRP A 26 3.20 -9.66 1.50
CA TRP A 26 3.91 -10.65 2.31
C TRP A 26 4.08 -12.00 1.65
N ASP A 27 3.68 -12.15 0.37
CA ASP A 27 3.80 -13.42 -0.35
C ASP A 27 5.22 -14.01 -0.21
N ALA A 28 5.24 -15.30 0.08
CA ALA A 28 6.46 -16.07 0.28
C ALA A 28 7.28 -16.16 -1.02
N ASP A 29 6.65 -15.98 -2.18
CA ASP A 29 7.33 -15.79 -3.45
C ASP A 29 7.53 -14.28 -3.73
N PRO A 30 8.77 -13.77 -3.75
CA PRO A 30 9.03 -12.37 -4.07
C PRO A 30 8.48 -11.94 -5.45
N GLY A 31 8.38 -12.86 -6.41
CA GLY A 31 7.85 -12.59 -7.74
C GLY A 31 6.33 -12.37 -7.78
N LYS A 32 5.61 -12.78 -6.73
CA LYS A 32 4.16 -12.56 -6.59
C LYS A 32 3.81 -11.29 -5.83
N ARG A 33 4.80 -10.63 -5.24
CA ARG A 33 4.57 -9.37 -4.53
C ARG A 33 4.26 -8.27 -5.55
N PRO A 34 3.30 -7.38 -5.25
CA PRO A 34 3.01 -6.27 -6.13
C PRO A 34 4.19 -5.30 -6.18
N THR A 35 4.38 -4.70 -7.34
CA THR A 35 5.28 -3.56 -7.50
C THR A 35 4.76 -2.34 -6.74
N ALA A 36 5.64 -1.39 -6.45
CA ALA A 36 5.23 -0.12 -5.84
C ALA A 36 4.20 0.63 -6.70
N ARG A 37 4.24 0.46 -8.04
CA ARG A 37 3.27 1.05 -8.96
C ARG A 37 1.89 0.42 -8.80
N GLU A 38 1.81 -0.92 -8.79
CA GLU A 38 0.55 -1.64 -8.58
C GLU A 38 -0.04 -1.35 -7.20
N LEU A 39 0.80 -1.20 -6.17
CA LEU A 39 0.35 -0.79 -4.84
C LEU A 39 -0.24 0.62 -4.85
N LYS A 40 0.43 1.59 -5.48
CA LYS A 40 -0.09 2.95 -5.64
C LYS A 40 -1.46 2.93 -6.33
N ASP A 41 -1.58 2.23 -7.45
CA ASP A 41 -2.84 2.14 -8.21
C ASP A 41 -3.96 1.49 -7.37
N GLN A 42 -3.63 0.55 -6.47
CA GLN A 42 -4.59 -0.04 -5.53
C GLN A 42 -4.99 0.93 -4.42
N PHE A 43 -4.03 1.69 -3.85
CA PHE A 43 -4.33 2.71 -2.84
C PHE A 43 -5.17 3.85 -3.42
N ASP A 44 -4.84 4.32 -4.63
CA ASP A 44 -5.61 5.36 -5.31
C ASP A 44 -7.07 4.94 -5.46
N LYS A 45 -7.34 3.70 -5.91
CA LYS A 45 -8.70 3.15 -5.99
C LYS A 45 -9.40 3.13 -4.63
N LEU A 46 -8.71 2.66 -3.58
CA LEU A 46 -9.28 2.64 -2.23
C LEU A 46 -9.62 4.05 -1.71
N LEU A 47 -8.81 5.04 -2.07
CA LEU A 47 -9.03 6.44 -1.73
C LEU A 47 -10.17 7.03 -2.56
N GLU A 48 -10.24 6.75 -3.87
CA GLU A 48 -11.35 7.17 -4.74
C GLU A 48 -12.71 6.65 -4.24
N PHE A 49 -12.79 5.42 -3.71
CA PHE A 49 -14.02 4.90 -3.10
C PHE A 49 -14.41 5.60 -1.78
N ASN A 50 -13.43 6.17 -1.06
CA ASN A 50 -13.65 6.85 0.23
C ASN A 50 -13.74 8.37 0.12
N ILE A 51 -13.36 8.94 -1.02
CA ILE A 51 -13.31 10.38 -1.27
C ILE A 51 -14.38 10.72 -2.32
N SER A 52 -15.64 10.57 -1.96
CA SER A 52 -16.72 11.30 -2.64
C SER A 52 -16.95 12.70 -2.06
N GLU A 53 -16.20 13.10 -1.02
CA GLU A 53 -16.39 14.38 -0.31
C GLU A 53 -15.12 15.22 -0.05
N PHE A 54 -13.94 14.82 -0.51
CA PHE A 54 -12.73 15.65 -0.32
C PHE A 54 -12.14 16.09 -1.66
N GLN A 55 -12.38 17.35 -2.02
CA GLN A 55 -11.71 18.00 -3.14
C GLN A 55 -10.23 18.20 -2.77
N PHE A 56 -9.37 17.21 -3.02
CA PHE A 56 -7.94 17.43 -3.02
C PHE A 56 -7.54 17.95 -4.40
N GLU A 57 -7.22 19.24 -4.46
CA GLU A 57 -6.57 19.84 -5.63
C GLU A 57 -5.35 18.99 -6.03
N HIS A 58 -5.24 18.77 -7.33
CA HIS A 58 -4.13 18.10 -8.00
C HIS A 58 -2.79 18.28 -7.24
N THR A 59 -2.16 17.15 -6.90
CA THR A 59 -0.80 17.12 -6.35
C THR A 59 0.16 17.96 -7.20
N PRO A 60 0.99 18.83 -6.63
CA PRO A 60 1.98 19.55 -7.41
C PRO A 60 3.11 18.58 -7.80
N SER A 61 3.61 18.74 -9.02
CA SER A 61 4.49 17.82 -9.75
C SER A 61 5.94 17.71 -9.23
N ASN A 62 6.20 18.09 -7.98
CA ASN A 62 7.55 18.40 -7.51
C ASN A 62 7.95 17.71 -6.20
N PHE A 63 7.56 16.44 -6.00
CA PHE A 63 8.22 15.59 -5.01
C PHE A 63 9.66 15.30 -5.46
N GLN A 64 10.60 16.15 -5.05
CA GLN A 64 12.04 15.92 -5.25
C GLN A 64 12.52 14.96 -4.16
N VAL A 65 12.87 13.74 -4.56
CA VAL A 65 13.62 12.80 -3.71
C VAL A 65 14.99 13.43 -3.44
N GLN A 66 15.20 13.95 -2.23
CA GLN A 66 16.53 14.35 -1.82
C GLN A 66 17.38 13.08 -1.66
N LYS A 67 18.38 12.93 -2.54
CA LYS A 67 19.44 11.94 -2.34
C LYS A 67 20.21 12.32 -1.08
N SER A 68 20.27 11.43 -0.11
CA SER A 68 21.29 11.52 0.94
C SER A 68 22.64 11.12 0.34
N SER A 69 23.63 12.00 0.47
CA SER A 69 25.04 11.67 0.28
C SER A 69 25.79 12.20 1.50
N GLU A 70 26.46 11.24 2.16
CA GLU A 70 27.43 11.28 3.27
C GLU A 70 27.06 12.01 4.57
#